data_AF-X0SAK7-F1
#
_entry.id   AF-X0SAK7-F1
#
_cell.length_a   1.000
_cell.length_b   1.000
_cell.length_c   1.000
_cell.angle_alpha   90.00
_cell.angle_beta   90.00
_cell.angle_gamma   90.00
#
_symmetry.space_group_name_H-M   'P 1'
#
loop_
_entity.id
_entity.type
_entity.pdbx_description
1 polymer ?
#
loop_
_entity_poly.entity_id
_entity_poly.type
_entity_poly.pdbx_seq_one_letter_code
_entity_poly.pdbx_strand_id
1 'polypeptide(L)'
;VLHLYLELKRNGDKDAKEVAAAIHEQLRELDSSYADLESMVGLQPLEVTLLPDGAFQEYTSKQRAAGADLAHLKPPHLNPSDGVVDALLSCASSY
;
A
#
# COMPACT_ATOMS: atom_id res chain seq x y z
N VAL A 1 9.17 -7.00 8.08
CA VAL A 1 9.10 -6.73 6.62
C VAL A 1 8.17 -5.54 6.45
N LEU A 2 8.56 -4.55 5.63
CA LEU A 2 7.70 -3.42 5.28
C LEU A 2 6.73 -3.87 4.18
N HIS A 3 5.43 -3.69 4.38
CA HIS A 3 4.42 -4.04 3.38
C HIS A 3 3.68 -2.79 2.93
N LEU A 4 3.74 -2.47 1.65
CA LEU A 4 3.07 -1.32 1.05
C LEU A 4 1.88 -1.77 0.21
N TYR A 5 0.71 -1.16 0.48
CA TYR A 5 -0.49 -1.32 -0.34
C TYR A 5 -0.64 -0.08 -1.22
N LEU A 6 -0.59 -0.26 -2.54
CA LEU A 6 -0.49 0.84 -3.49
C LEU A 6 -1.59 0.76 -4.54
N GLU A 7 -2.31 1.84 -4.74
CA GLU A 7 -3.24 1.99 -5.87
C GLU A 7 -2.50 2.70 -7.01
N LEU A 8 -2.28 2.01 -8.13
CA LEU A 8 -1.68 2.60 -9.32
C LEU A 8 -2.78 3.27 -10.16
N LYS A 9 -2.42 4.36 -10.84
CA LYS A 9 -3.31 4.93 -11.85
C LYS A 9 -3.45 3.94 -13.01
N ARG A 10 -4.67 3.86 -13.57
CA ARG A 10 -5.13 3.01 -14.69
C ARG A 10 -4.21 2.83 -15.93
N ASN A 11 -3.15 3.63 -16.08
CA ASN A 11 -2.17 3.56 -17.18
C ASN A 11 -0.78 3.05 -16.74
N GLY A 12 -0.66 2.52 -15.51
CA GLY A 12 0.56 1.91 -15.03
C GLY A 12 0.55 0.41 -15.32
N ASP A 13 1.10 -0.02 -16.44
CA ASP A 13 1.32 -1.45 -16.77
C ASP A 13 2.45 -2.08 -15.93
N LYS A 14 2.61 -1.64 -14.68
CA LYS A 14 3.67 -2.16 -13.78
C LYS A 14 3.09 -3.23 -12.89
N ASP A 15 3.78 -4.35 -12.82
CA ASP A 15 3.43 -5.37 -11.84
C ASP A 15 4.00 -5.02 -10.44
N ALA A 16 3.51 -5.74 -9.42
CA ALA A 16 3.90 -5.49 -8.04
C ALA A 16 5.42 -5.66 -7.80
N LYS A 17 6.08 -6.54 -8.55
CA LYS A 17 7.53 -6.79 -8.40
C LYS A 17 8.34 -5.63 -8.96
N GLU A 18 7.95 -5.10 -10.11
CA GLU A 18 8.60 -3.92 -10.70
C GLU A 18 8.47 -2.70 -9.79
N VAL A 19 7.30 -2.52 -9.19
CA VAL A 19 7.08 -1.43 -8.20
C VAL A 19 7.89 -1.68 -6.94
N ALA A 20 7.91 -2.91 -6.41
CA ALA A 20 8.71 -3.25 -5.23
C ALA A 20 10.20 -3.01 -5.47
N ALA A 21 10.75 -3.41 -6.62
CA ALA A 21 12.15 -3.18 -6.95
C ALA A 21 12.47 -1.68 -7.04
N ALA A 22 11.61 -0.90 -7.69
CA ALA A 22 11.82 0.56 -7.81
C ALA A 22 11.79 1.27 -6.45
N ILE A 23 10.87 0.90 -5.56
CA ILE A 23 10.79 1.47 -4.21
C ILE A 23 11.98 1.02 -3.36
N HIS A 24 12.39 -0.25 -3.48
CA HIS A 24 13.53 -0.79 -2.76
C HIS A 24 14.81 0.00 -3.06
N GLU A 25 15.11 0.23 -4.34
CA GLU A 25 16.28 1.03 -4.75
C GLU A 25 16.24 2.45 -4.16
N GLN A 26 15.08 3.10 -4.20
CA GLN A 26 14.93 4.44 -3.63
C GLN A 26 15.05 4.45 -2.10
N LEU A 27 14.58 3.42 -1.40
CA LEU A 27 14.74 3.29 0.05
C LEU A 27 16.20 3.08 0.46
N ARG A 28 16.98 2.32 -0.32
CA ARG A 28 18.42 2.12 -0.08
C ARG A 28 19.20 3.43 -0.19
N GLU A 29 18.82 4.31 -1.12
CA GLU A 29 19.43 5.63 -1.29
C GLU A 29 19.05 6.61 -0.16
N LEU A 30 17.81 6.53 0.33
CA LEU A 30 17.28 7.46 1.32
C LEU A 30 17.61 7.08 2.78
N ASP A 31 17.78 5.80 3.07
CA ASP A 31 17.94 5.29 4.43
C ASP A 31 19.08 4.26 4.51
N SER A 32 20.19 4.66 5.11
CA SER A 32 21.36 3.79 5.31
C SER A 32 21.05 2.60 6.22
N SER A 33 20.17 2.76 7.21
CA SER A 33 19.79 1.67 8.12
C SER A 33 18.99 0.60 7.38
N TYR A 34 18.13 1.02 6.44
CA TYR A 34 17.43 0.09 5.54
C TYR A 34 18.40 -0.67 4.64
N ALA A 35 19.38 0.02 4.04
CA ALA A 35 20.41 -0.60 3.21
C ALA A 35 21.29 -1.59 3.99
N ASP A 36 21.62 -1.26 5.24
CA ASP A 36 22.40 -2.13 6.12
C ASP A 36 21.61 -3.40 6.49
N LEU A 37 20.31 -3.28 6.77
CA LEU A 37 19.44 -4.43 7.05
C LEU A 37 19.39 -5.42 5.89
N GLU A 38 19.30 -4.93 4.66
CA GLU A 38 19.37 -5.76 3.46
C GLU A 38 20.72 -6.49 3.37
N SER A 39 21.82 -5.75 3.56
CA SER A 39 23.19 -6.27 3.48
C SER A 39 23.48 -7.33 4.56
N MET A 40 22.87 -7.20 5.74
CA MET A 40 23.03 -8.12 6.86
C MET A 40 22.17 -9.39 6.75
N VAL A 41 20.94 -9.26 6.24
CA VAL A 41 19.96 -10.36 6.21
C VAL A 41 19.98 -11.09 4.85
N GLY A 42 20.49 -10.45 3.80
CA GLY A 42 20.53 -10.99 2.44
C GLY A 42 19.14 -11.12 1.79
N LEU A 43 18.13 -10.43 2.34
CA LEU A 43 16.75 -10.45 1.87
C LEU A 43 16.25 -9.02 1.67
N GLN A 44 15.42 -8.81 0.66
CA GLN A 44 14.72 -7.54 0.42
C GLN A 44 13.53 -7.42 1.40
N PRO A 45 13.58 -6.54 2.42
CA PRO A 45 12.57 -6.49 3.47
C PRO A 45 11.36 -5.63 3.07
N LEU A 46 10.93 -5.72 1.81
CA LEU A 46 9.84 -4.95 1.22
C LEU A 46 8.90 -5.85 0.42
N GLU A 47 7.61 -5.79 0.76
CA GLU A 47 6.52 -6.39 0.01
C GLU A 47 5.61 -5.29 -0.53
N VAL A 48 5.09 -5.46 -1.74
CA VAL A 48 4.13 -4.55 -2.36
C VAL A 48 2.91 -5.33 -2.80
N THR A 49 1.74 -4.87 -2.41
CA THR A 49 0.46 -5.33 -2.94
C THR A 49 -0.19 -4.20 -3.71
N LEU A 50 -0.53 -4.46 -4.97
CA LEU A 50 -1.27 -3.51 -5.78
C LEU A 50 -2.76 -3.63 -5.46
N LEU A 51 -3.34 -2.52 -5.04
CA LEU A 51 -4.76 -2.36 -4.83
C LEU A 51 -5.45 -2.13 -6.19
N PRO A 52 -6.72 -2.51 -6.29
CA PRO A 52 -7.51 -2.21 -7.48
C PRO A 52 -7.73 -0.71 -7.66
N ASP A 53 -7.95 -0.29 -8.90
CA ASP A 53 -8.32 1.09 -9.25
C ASP A 53 -9.60 1.49 -8.50
N GLY A 54 -9.55 2.63 -7.81
CA GLY A 54 -10.64 3.14 -7.00
C GLY A 54 -10.74 2.57 -5.59
N ALA A 55 -9.82 1.71 -5.13
CA ALA A 55 -9.86 1.10 -3.79
C ALA A 55 -10.00 2.15 -2.66
N PHE A 56 -9.15 3.19 -2.69
CA PHE A 56 -9.20 4.24 -1.67
C PHE A 56 -10.46 5.10 -1.78
N GLN A 57 -10.97 5.32 -3.01
CA GLN A 57 -12.21 6.05 -3.24
C GLN A 57 -13.41 5.29 -2.69
N GLU A 58 -13.50 3.98 -2.96
CA GLU A 58 -14.57 3.13 -2.47
C GLU A 58 -14.53 3.00 -0.94
N TYR A 59 -13.34 2.79 -0.36
CA TYR A 59 -13.14 2.81 1.09
C TYR A 59 -13.69 4.12 1.69
N THR A 60 -13.31 5.27 1.14
CA THR A 60 -13.77 6.58 1.60
C THR A 60 -15.29 6.72 1.51
N SER A 61 -15.89 6.19 0.44
CA SER A 61 -17.35 6.20 0.23
C SER A 61 -18.06 5.35 1.30
N LYS A 62 -17.57 4.15 1.59
CA LYS A 62 -18.08 3.26 2.63
C LYS A 62 -18.00 3.91 4.01
N GLN A 63 -16.87 4.51 4.36
CA GLN A 63 -16.70 5.22 5.63
C GLN A 63 -17.70 6.38 5.77
N ARG A 64 -17.92 7.16 4.69
CA ARG A 64 -18.89 8.25 4.69
C ARG A 64 -20.33 7.74 4.88
N ALA A 65 -20.70 6.65 4.20
CA ALA A 65 -22.02 6.03 4.35
C ALA A 65 -22.26 5.48 5.77
N ALA A 66 -21.20 5.00 6.43
CA ALA A 66 -21.24 4.55 7.82
C ALA A 66 -21.29 5.70 8.85
N GLY A 67 -21.31 6.97 8.41
CA GLY A 67 -21.38 8.14 9.28
C GLY A 67 -20.05 8.49 9.95
N ALA A 68 -18.92 8.04 9.41
CA ALA A 68 -17.60 8.38 9.94
C ALA A 68 -17.32 9.89 9.82
N ASP A 69 -16.67 10.45 10.85
CA ASP A 69 -16.15 11.82 10.83
C ASP A 69 -15.18 12.02 9.65
N LEU A 70 -15.11 13.24 9.12
CA LEU A 70 -14.17 13.66 8.06
C LEU A 70 -12.72 13.25 8.38
N ALA A 71 -12.33 13.25 9.66
CA ALA A 71 -11.01 12.82 10.10
C ALA A 71 -10.74 11.30 9.96
N HIS A 72 -11.78 10.47 9.89
CA HIS A 72 -11.69 9.00 9.76
C HIS A 72 -12.04 8.49 8.35
N LEU A 73 -12.21 9.39 7.39
CA LEU A 73 -12.55 9.03 6.01
C LEU A 73 -11.37 8.43 5.22
N LYS A 74 -10.13 8.76 5.60
CA LYS A 74 -8.93 8.20 4.97
C LYS A 74 -8.37 7.07 5.84
N PRO A 75 -7.86 5.99 5.23
CA PRO A 75 -7.15 4.98 6.00
C PRO A 75 -5.84 5.57 6.56
N PRO A 76 -5.38 5.11 7.74
CA PRO A 76 -4.08 5.50 8.26
C PRO A 76 -2.96 5.05 7.31
N HIS A 77 -1.95 5.91 7.13
CA HIS A 77 -0.84 5.64 6.22
C HIS A 77 0.19 4.65 6.79
N LEU A 78 0.25 4.53 8.12
CA LEU A 78 1.17 3.66 8.83
C LEU A 78 0.36 2.70 9.70
N ASN A 79 0.74 1.42 9.65
CA ASN A 79 0.17 0.34 10.46
C ASN A 79 -1.37 0.39 10.52
N PRO A 80 -2.06 0.32 9.36
CA PRO A 80 -3.51 0.15 9.35
C PRO A 80 -3.90 -1.12 10.11
N SER A 81 -5.09 -1.13 10.71
CA SER A 81 -5.65 -2.36 11.26
C SER A 81 -5.99 -3.33 10.15
N ASP A 82 -6.00 -4.62 10.47
CA ASP A 82 -6.34 -5.69 9.51
C ASP A 82 -7.68 -5.43 8.81
N GLY A 83 -8.68 -4.96 9.56
CA GLY A 83 -9.99 -4.62 8.98
C GLY A 83 -9.95 -3.49 7.94
N VAL A 84 -9.01 -2.54 8.04
CA VAL A 84 -8.80 -1.50 7.01
C VAL A 84 -8.12 -2.09 5.78
N VAL A 85 -7.13 -2.96 5.98
CA VAL A 85 -6.44 -3.66 4.88
C VAL A 85 -7.43 -4.54 4.11
N ASP A 86 -8.23 -5.34 4.81
CA ASP A 86 -9.27 -6.18 4.22
C ASP A 86 -10.31 -5.34 3.45
N ALA A 87 -10.70 -4.19 4.00
CA ALA A 87 -11.60 -3.27 3.31
C ALA A 87 -10.99 -2.75 2.00
N LEU A 88 -9.70 -2.41 1.97
CA LEU A 88 -9.00 -1.94 0.77
C LEU A 88 -8.83 -3.06 -0.26
N LEU A 89 -8.49 -4.27 0.17
CA LEU A 89 -8.34 -5.45 -0.71
C LEU A 89 -9.68 -5.90 -1.30
N SER A 90 -10.77 -5.73 -0.55
CA SER A 90 -12.13 -6.10 -1.00
C SER A 90 -12.81 -5.04 -1.87
N CYS A 91 -12.25 -3.83 -2.01
CA CYS A 91 -12.78 -2.78 -2.90
C CYS A 91 -12.52 -3.03 -4.40
N ALA A 92 -12.41 -4.29 -4.83
CA ALA A 92 -12.66 -4.67 -6.22
C ALA A 92 -13.46 -5.94 -6.29
N SER A 93 -14.77 -5.77 -6.41
CA SER A 93 -15.63 -6.68 -7.15
C SER A 93 -16.92 -5.94 -7.46
N SER A 94 -16.90 -5.09 -8.48
CA SER A 94 -18.10 -4.72 -9.21
C SER A 94 -17.69 -4.62 -10.68
N TYR A 95 -17.92 -5.75 -11.36
CA TYR A 95 -17.83 -5.91 -12.81
C TYR A 95 -18.90 -5.07 -13.53
#